data_AF-A0A845B6F8-F1
#
_entry.id   AF-A0A845B6F8-F1
#
_cell.length_a   1.000
_cell.length_b   1.000
_cell.length_c   1.000
_cell.angle_alpha   90.00
_cell.angle_beta   90.00
_cell.angle_gamma   90.00
#
_symmetry.space_group_name_H-M   'P 1'
#
loop_
_entity.id
_entity.type
_entity.pdbx_description
1 polymer ?
#
loop_
_entity_poly.entity_id
_entity_poly.type
_entity_poly.pdbx_seq_one_letter_code
_entity_poly.pdbx_strand_id
1 'polypeptide(L)'
;METGILEQLRLQFRQLRGALLVLAALPLVPALLFSLIGGAPKPILGTLLGLGLLALAIRKLRRGHARSAGLLVGAATGMIAGTAGHVAPVAAVVFGAMAYFGTRLLYANAEPAEVEPPMPQSPPKAASAPPADLLATPRMRLAALASADARLRPALAALHELLLEMARRPEAGSEARRFLNLQLDGLERIDARLRLGAEPPESLSRLVEDMARGSTALRDRIRAEESAALEIQVKVLADRLREEGYA
;
A
#
# COMPACT_ATOMS: atom_id res chain seq x y z
N MET A 1 -17.66 25.88 17.29
CA MET A 1 -17.73 24.40 17.45
C MET A 1 -18.38 23.71 16.24
N GLU A 2 -19.17 24.39 15.40
CA GLU A 2 -19.88 23.78 14.25
C GLU A 2 -19.02 23.52 13.00
N THR A 3 -17.86 24.17 12.85
CA THR A 3 -17.02 24.04 11.66
C THR A 3 -16.30 22.68 11.55
N GLY A 4 -15.95 22.06 12.68
CA GLY A 4 -15.24 20.76 12.70
C GLY A 4 -16.11 19.57 12.27
N ILE A 5 -17.42 19.62 12.52
CA ILE A 5 -18.36 18.54 12.17
C ILE A 5 -18.56 18.47 10.66
N LEU A 6 -18.65 19.63 9.99
CA LEU A 6 -18.78 19.69 8.52
C LEU A 6 -17.50 19.23 7.80
N GLU A 7 -16.34 19.47 8.39
CA GLU A 7 -15.05 19.03 7.84
C GLU A 7 -14.84 17.52 8.00
N GLN A 8 -15.21 16.96 9.16
CA GLN A 8 -15.23 15.50 9.36
C GLN A 8 -16.22 14.78 8.44
N LEU A 9 -17.41 15.34 8.22
CA LEU A 9 -18.39 14.79 7.29
C LEU A 9 -17.87 14.81 5.85
N ARG A 10 -17.21 15.90 5.41
CA ARG A 10 -16.58 15.97 4.08
C ARG A 10 -15.47 14.94 3.88
N LEU A 11 -14.64 14.70 4.90
CA LEU A 11 -13.59 13.69 4.87
C LEU A 11 -14.16 12.27 4.83
N GLN A 12 -15.21 11.99 5.61
CA GLN A 12 -15.93 10.70 5.57
C GLN A 12 -16.58 10.46 4.21
N PHE A 13 -17.21 11.48 3.60
CA PHE A 13 -17.77 11.36 2.25
C PHE A 13 -16.70 11.13 1.18
N ARG A 14 -15.51 11.73 1.30
CA ARG A 14 -14.36 11.45 0.41
C ARG A 14 -13.85 10.01 0.56
N GLN A 15 -13.75 9.51 1.79
CA GLN A 15 -13.32 8.13 2.06
C GLN A 15 -14.34 7.10 1.56
N LEU A 16 -15.64 7.36 1.75
CA LEU A 16 -16.73 6.53 1.22
C LEU A 16 -16.73 6.49 -0.32
N ARG A 17 -16.42 7.62 -0.99
CA ARG A 17 -16.30 7.67 -2.46
C ARG A 17 -15.13 6.84 -3.00
N GLY A 18 -14.00 6.80 -2.28
CA GLY A 18 -12.89 5.90 -2.59
C GLY A 18 -13.25 4.44 -2.40
N ALA A 19 -13.97 4.12 -1.32
CA ALA A 19 -14.46 2.78 -1.03
C ALA A 19 -15.50 2.29 -2.05
N LEU A 20 -16.37 3.18 -2.54
CA LEU A 20 -17.36 2.88 -3.58
C LEU A 20 -16.71 2.49 -4.91
N LEU A 21 -15.54 3.06 -5.25
CA LEU A 21 -14.78 2.66 -6.45
C LEU A 21 -14.18 1.25 -6.32
N VAL A 22 -13.69 0.90 -5.14
CA VAL A 22 -13.17 -0.45 -4.86
C VAL A 22 -14.31 -1.47 -4.82
N LEU A 23 -15.45 -1.10 -4.25
CA LEU A 23 -16.65 -1.95 -4.19
C LEU A 23 -17.25 -2.18 -5.59
N ALA A 24 -17.22 -1.17 -6.45
CA ALA A 24 -17.65 -1.29 -7.85
C ALA A 24 -16.71 -2.16 -8.70
N ALA A 25 -15.42 -2.25 -8.33
CA ALA A 25 -14.45 -3.13 -8.97
C ALA A 25 -14.49 -4.59 -8.45
N LEU A 26 -15.09 -4.81 -7.27
CA LEU A 26 -15.16 -6.11 -6.62
C LEU A 26 -15.86 -7.22 -7.45
N PRO A 27 -17.00 -6.97 -8.15
CA PRO A 27 -17.63 -8.01 -8.97
C PRO A 27 -16.86 -8.36 -10.26
N LEU A 28 -15.87 -7.55 -10.66
CA LEU A 28 -15.05 -7.82 -11.86
C LEU A 28 -13.99 -8.90 -11.61
N VAL A 29 -13.54 -9.09 -10.36
CA VAL A 29 -12.55 -10.10 -9.98
C VAL A 29 -13.03 -11.53 -10.23
N PRO A 30 -14.24 -11.96 -9.78
CA PRO A 30 -14.72 -13.31 -10.07
C PRO A 30 -15.00 -13.53 -11.56
N ALA A 31 -15.50 -12.51 -12.28
CA ALA A 31 -15.74 -12.61 -13.72
C ALA A 31 -14.46 -12.89 -14.52
N LEU A 32 -13.33 -12.30 -14.09
CA LEU A 32 -12.03 -12.50 -14.72
C LEU A 32 -11.47 -13.90 -14.43
N LEU A 33 -11.65 -14.41 -13.20
CA LEU A 33 -11.31 -15.78 -12.83
C LEU A 33 -12.09 -16.82 -13.64
N PHE A 34 -13.40 -16.65 -13.80
CA PHE A 34 -14.23 -17.54 -14.62
C PHE A 34 -13.83 -17.51 -16.10
N SER A 35 -13.50 -16.34 -16.64
CA SER A 35 -13.07 -16.22 -18.04
C SER A 35 -11.68 -16.83 -18.29
N LEU A 36 -10.80 -16.83 -17.28
CA LEU A 36 -9.46 -17.42 -17.38
C LEU A 36 -9.51 -18.95 -17.35
N ILE A 37 -10.42 -19.52 -16.55
CA ILE A 37 -10.63 -20.97 -16.44
C ILE A 37 -11.33 -21.55 -17.69
N GLY A 38 -12.17 -20.75 -18.36
CA GLY A 38 -12.94 -21.19 -19.54
C GLY A 38 -12.16 -21.34 -20.85
N GLY A 39 -10.88 -20.97 -20.91
CA GLY A 39 -10.01 -21.21 -22.07
C GLY A 39 -10.38 -20.51 -23.39
N ALA A 40 -11.36 -19.59 -23.39
CA ALA A 40 -11.79 -18.88 -24.58
C ALA A 40 -10.95 -17.59 -24.78
N PRO A 41 -10.16 -17.47 -25.87
CA PRO A 41 -9.21 -16.36 -26.04
C PRO A 41 -9.88 -15.00 -26.32
N LYS A 42 -11.07 -15.00 -26.93
CA LYS A 42 -11.81 -13.78 -27.29
C LYS A 42 -12.38 -12.99 -26.07
N PRO A 43 -13.02 -13.61 -25.06
CA PRO A 43 -13.52 -12.88 -23.89
C PRO A 43 -12.41 -12.38 -22.95
N ILE A 44 -11.23 -13.01 -22.95
CA ILE A 44 -10.07 -12.58 -22.15
C ILE A 44 -9.54 -11.22 -22.64
N LEU A 45 -9.45 -11.02 -23.95
CA LEU A 45 -9.03 -9.75 -24.54
C LEU A 45 -10.02 -8.62 -24.23
N GLY A 46 -11.32 -8.89 -24.34
CA GLY A 46 -12.36 -7.90 -24.05
C GLY A 46 -12.40 -7.49 -22.57
N THR A 47 -12.20 -8.43 -21.65
CA THR A 47 -12.15 -8.14 -20.20
C THR A 47 -10.89 -7.38 -19.80
N LEU A 48 -9.72 -7.75 -20.33
CA LEU A 48 -8.47 -7.01 -20.11
C LEU A 48 -8.54 -5.58 -20.65
N LEU A 49 -9.11 -5.41 -21.84
CA LEU A 49 -9.27 -4.09 -22.46
C LEU A 49 -10.31 -3.24 -21.71
N GLY A 50 -11.40 -3.85 -21.25
CA GLY A 50 -12.39 -3.22 -20.39
C GLY A 50 -11.79 -2.74 -19.06
N LEU A 51 -10.94 -3.55 -18.41
CA LEU A 51 -10.24 -3.15 -17.20
C LEU A 51 -9.23 -2.03 -17.44
N GLY A 52 -8.48 -2.10 -18.54
CA GLY A 52 -7.54 -1.04 -18.94
C GLY A 52 -8.25 0.31 -19.13
N LEU A 53 -9.42 0.30 -19.78
CA LEU A 53 -10.24 1.50 -19.96
C LEU A 53 -10.82 2.01 -18.64
N LEU A 54 -11.23 1.12 -17.73
CA LEU A 54 -11.73 1.51 -16.42
C LEU A 54 -10.63 2.16 -15.56
N ALA A 55 -9.42 1.60 -15.58
CA ALA A 55 -8.26 2.20 -14.92
C ALA A 55 -7.91 3.57 -15.51
N LEU A 56 -7.96 3.72 -16.83
CA LEU A 56 -7.75 5.01 -17.50
C LEU A 56 -8.85 6.02 -17.16
N ALA A 57 -10.11 5.57 -17.09
CA ALA A 57 -11.24 6.40 -16.68
C ALA A 57 -11.05 6.95 -15.26
N ILE A 58 -10.62 6.09 -14.32
CA ILE A 58 -10.30 6.49 -12.94
C ILE A 58 -9.19 7.54 -12.93
N ARG A 59 -8.12 7.34 -13.71
CA ARG A 59 -7.02 8.31 -13.81
C ARG A 59 -7.48 9.65 -14.39
N LYS A 60 -8.35 9.65 -15.40
CA LYS A 60 -8.92 10.87 -16.00
C LYS A 60 -9.89 11.58 -15.06
N LEU A 61 -10.66 10.80 -14.28
CA LEU A 61 -11.56 11.31 -13.26
C LEU A 61 -10.80 11.98 -12.11
N ARG A 62 -9.67 11.38 -11.69
CA ARG A 62 -8.74 12.00 -10.71
C ARG A 62 -8.12 13.31 -11.21
N ARG A 63 -8.04 13.52 -12.53
CA ARG A 63 -7.56 14.77 -13.15
C ARG A 63 -8.70 15.76 -13.44
N GLY A 64 -9.90 15.55 -12.89
CA GLY A 64 -11.05 16.45 -13.08
C GLY A 64 -11.72 16.37 -14.46
N HIS A 65 -11.33 15.44 -15.34
CA HIS A 65 -11.88 15.33 -16.69
C HIS A 65 -13.15 14.46 -16.73
N ALA A 66 -14.20 14.86 -16.01
CA ALA A 66 -15.42 14.06 -15.80
C ALA A 66 -16.13 13.65 -17.11
N ARG A 67 -16.21 14.55 -18.11
CA ARG A 67 -16.81 14.23 -19.42
C ARG A 67 -16.08 13.10 -20.15
N SER A 68 -14.75 13.14 -20.13
CA SER A 68 -13.93 12.11 -20.75
C SER A 68 -13.93 10.81 -19.95
N ALA A 69 -13.96 10.89 -18.62
CA ALA A 69 -14.04 9.70 -17.76
C ALA A 69 -15.36 8.95 -17.98
N GLY A 70 -16.49 9.67 -18.08
CA GLY A 70 -17.78 9.07 -18.40
C GLY A 70 -17.76 8.31 -19.73
N LEU A 71 -17.16 8.89 -20.78
CA LEU A 71 -17.03 8.21 -22.09
C LEU A 71 -16.22 6.92 -21.98
N LEU A 72 -15.13 6.93 -21.22
CA LEU A 72 -14.30 5.75 -21.00
C LEU A 72 -15.01 4.67 -20.18
N VAL A 73 -15.76 5.05 -19.14
CA VAL A 73 -16.57 4.11 -18.37
C VAL A 73 -17.66 3.50 -19.25
N GLY A 74 -18.39 4.30 -20.02
CA GLY A 74 -19.41 3.80 -20.94
C GLY A 74 -18.85 2.86 -22.00
N ALA A 75 -17.71 3.21 -22.60
CA ALA A 75 -17.03 2.34 -23.57
C ALA A 75 -16.53 1.03 -22.93
N ALA A 76 -15.96 1.09 -21.73
CA ALA A 76 -15.51 -0.09 -20.99
C ALA A 76 -16.68 -1.01 -20.66
N THR A 77 -17.77 -0.48 -20.10
CA THR A 77 -18.96 -1.27 -19.74
C THR A 77 -19.61 -1.88 -20.97
N GLY A 78 -19.74 -1.13 -22.08
CA GLY A 78 -20.30 -1.64 -23.33
C GLY A 78 -19.45 -2.76 -23.92
N MET A 79 -18.13 -2.62 -23.92
CA MET A 79 -17.23 -3.67 -24.39
C MET A 79 -17.30 -4.93 -23.52
N ILE A 80 -17.25 -4.78 -22.19
CA ILE A 80 -17.35 -5.93 -21.27
C ILE A 80 -18.69 -6.65 -21.44
N ALA A 81 -19.81 -5.91 -21.52
CA ALA A 81 -21.13 -6.50 -21.71
C ALA A 81 -21.24 -7.26 -23.04
N GLY A 82 -20.69 -6.69 -24.13
CA GLY A 82 -20.72 -7.31 -25.45
C GLY A 82 -19.81 -8.53 -25.59
N THR A 83 -18.62 -8.53 -24.95
CA THR A 83 -17.65 -9.62 -25.12
C THR A 83 -17.74 -10.71 -24.06
N ALA A 84 -18.09 -10.36 -22.81
CA ALA A 84 -18.07 -11.29 -21.68
C ALA A 84 -19.47 -11.79 -21.31
N GLY A 85 -20.50 -10.96 -21.46
CA GLY A 85 -21.86 -11.30 -21.03
C GLY A 85 -22.70 -12.06 -22.06
N HIS A 86 -22.18 -12.29 -23.28
CA HIS A 86 -22.95 -12.84 -24.42
C HIS A 86 -24.27 -12.08 -24.68
N VAL A 87 -24.33 -10.80 -24.28
CA VAL A 87 -25.54 -9.99 -24.37
C VAL A 87 -25.68 -9.49 -25.81
N ALA A 88 -26.92 -9.41 -26.31
CA ALA A 88 -27.20 -8.86 -27.63
C ALA A 88 -26.53 -7.48 -27.82
N PRO A 89 -25.98 -7.16 -29.02
CA PRO A 89 -25.22 -5.93 -29.26
C PRO A 89 -25.97 -4.66 -28.84
N VAL A 90 -27.29 -4.64 -29.05
CA VAL A 90 -28.17 -3.53 -28.64
C VAL A 90 -28.15 -3.33 -27.13
N ALA A 91 -28.22 -4.40 -26.34
CA ALA A 91 -28.19 -4.31 -24.89
C ALA A 91 -26.82 -3.89 -24.36
N ALA A 92 -25.72 -4.31 -25.01
CA ALA A 92 -24.37 -3.84 -24.67
C ALA A 92 -24.24 -2.31 -24.86
N VAL A 93 -24.82 -1.77 -25.93
CA VAL A 93 -24.89 -0.30 -26.16
C VAL A 93 -25.73 0.38 -25.07
N VAL A 94 -26.87 -0.20 -24.70
CA VAL A 94 -27.72 0.33 -23.60
C VAL A 94 -26.95 0.35 -22.28
N PHE A 95 -26.23 -0.72 -21.93
CA PHE A 95 -25.41 -0.76 -20.71
C PHE A 95 -24.28 0.28 -20.73
N GLY A 96 -23.61 0.46 -21.86
CA GLY A 96 -22.59 1.51 -22.03
C GLY A 96 -23.18 2.91 -21.87
N ALA A 97 -24.36 3.16 -22.44
CA ALA A 97 -25.07 4.42 -22.28
C ALA A 97 -25.50 4.66 -20.82
N MET A 98 -26.06 3.64 -20.15
CA MET A 98 -26.42 3.74 -18.72
C MET A 98 -25.21 4.01 -17.84
N ALA A 99 -24.06 3.38 -18.10
CA ALA A 99 -22.84 3.62 -17.34
C ALA A 99 -22.26 5.02 -17.60
N TYR A 100 -22.32 5.51 -18.85
CA TYR A 100 -21.96 6.88 -19.21
C TYR A 100 -22.83 7.90 -18.46
N PHE A 101 -24.15 7.76 -18.53
CA PHE A 101 -25.10 8.67 -17.90
C PHE A 101 -25.05 8.57 -16.37
N GLY A 102 -24.92 7.36 -15.81
CA GLY A 102 -24.74 7.14 -14.38
C GLY A 102 -23.48 7.85 -13.87
N THR A 103 -22.35 7.67 -14.55
CA THR A 103 -21.10 8.38 -14.22
C THR A 103 -21.28 9.89 -14.36
N ARG A 104 -21.99 10.36 -15.40
CA ARG A 104 -22.27 11.78 -15.55
C ARG A 104 -23.15 12.32 -14.43
N LEU A 105 -24.19 11.61 -13.99
CA LEU A 105 -25.07 12.04 -12.88
C LEU A 105 -24.32 12.05 -11.54
N LEU A 106 -23.54 11.01 -11.27
CA LEU A 106 -22.73 10.88 -10.05
C LEU A 106 -21.63 11.94 -9.95
N TYR A 107 -21.04 12.35 -11.09
CA TYR A 107 -19.91 13.26 -11.13
C TYR A 107 -20.20 14.64 -11.77
N ALA A 108 -21.44 14.94 -12.17
CA ALA A 108 -21.82 16.24 -12.74
C ALA A 108 -21.65 17.40 -11.75
N ASN A 109 -21.90 17.14 -10.47
CA ASN A 109 -21.72 18.09 -9.36
C ASN A 109 -20.50 17.75 -8.50
N ALA A 110 -19.65 16.83 -8.96
CA ALA A 110 -18.37 16.62 -8.30
C ALA A 110 -17.49 17.79 -8.68
N GLU A 111 -17.20 18.66 -7.71
CA GLU A 111 -16.07 19.57 -7.83
C GLU A 111 -14.86 18.74 -8.29
N PRO A 112 -14.08 19.23 -9.28
CA PRO A 112 -12.87 18.57 -9.71
C PRO A 112 -12.14 18.15 -8.45
N ALA A 113 -11.73 16.87 -8.35
CA ALA A 113 -10.79 16.49 -7.32
C ALA A 113 -9.62 17.45 -7.53
N GLU A 114 -9.53 18.44 -6.64
CA GLU A 114 -8.46 19.41 -6.64
C GLU A 114 -7.24 18.51 -6.68
N VAL A 115 -6.51 18.57 -7.81
CA VAL A 115 -5.14 18.10 -7.84
C VAL A 115 -4.60 18.75 -6.60
N GLU A 116 -4.30 17.94 -5.59
CA GLU A 116 -3.83 18.42 -4.30
C GLU A 116 -2.89 19.57 -4.64
N PRO A 117 -3.28 20.82 -4.32
CA PRO A 117 -2.46 21.94 -4.72
C PRO A 117 -1.06 21.59 -4.26
N PRO A 118 0.02 21.88 -5.01
CA PRO A 118 1.32 21.97 -4.36
C PRO A 118 1.04 22.82 -3.12
N MET A 119 1.12 22.20 -1.94
CA MET A 119 0.50 22.72 -0.71
C MET A 119 0.78 24.22 -0.65
N PRO A 120 -0.21 25.10 -0.36
CA PRO A 120 0.03 26.52 -0.26
C PRO A 120 1.34 26.71 0.49
N GLN A 121 2.32 27.36 -0.16
CA GLN A 121 3.63 27.62 0.40
C GLN A 121 3.36 28.11 1.81
N SER A 122 3.69 27.25 2.79
CA SER A 122 3.46 27.57 4.17
C SER A 122 4.15 28.92 4.41
N PRO A 123 3.54 29.86 5.16
CA PRO A 123 4.18 31.13 5.49
C PRO A 123 5.62 30.83 5.92
N PRO A 124 6.60 31.66 5.50
CA PRO A 124 8.02 31.33 5.44
C PRO A 124 8.38 30.48 6.64
N LYS A 125 8.60 29.19 6.35
CA LYS A 125 8.74 28.09 7.30
C LYS A 125 9.55 28.57 8.49
N ALA A 126 8.88 29.01 9.55
CA ALA A 126 9.49 29.16 10.85
C ALA A 126 10.05 27.77 11.14
N ALA A 127 11.39 27.68 11.12
CA ALA A 127 12.22 26.52 11.35
C ALA A 127 11.48 25.17 11.35
N SER A 128 11.58 24.44 10.23
CA SER A 128 11.62 22.97 10.19
C SER A 128 11.18 22.26 11.49
N ALA A 129 9.91 21.86 11.57
CA ALA A 129 9.56 20.74 12.43
C ALA A 129 10.49 19.57 12.03
N PRO A 130 11.19 18.94 12.98
CA PRO A 130 12.12 17.87 12.68
C PRO A 130 11.39 16.74 11.93
N PRO A 131 12.06 16.03 11.00
CA PRO A 131 11.47 14.88 10.33
C PRO A 131 10.92 13.93 11.39
N ALA A 132 9.63 13.59 11.29
CA ALA A 132 8.99 12.71 12.24
C ALA A 132 9.76 11.38 12.29
N ASP A 133 10.35 11.07 13.44
CA ASP A 133 11.12 9.87 13.66
C ASP A 133 10.21 8.64 13.61
N LEU A 134 10.16 7.98 12.45
CA LEU A 134 9.29 6.83 12.19
C LEU A 134 9.59 5.63 13.10
N LEU A 135 10.78 5.60 13.73
CA LEU A 135 11.20 4.55 14.64
C LEU A 135 10.95 4.92 16.11
N ALA A 136 10.48 6.13 16.42
CA ALA A 136 10.20 6.56 17.79
C ALA A 136 9.18 5.65 18.49
N THR A 137 8.10 5.29 17.79
CA THR A 137 7.06 4.40 18.35
C THR A 137 7.61 2.99 18.61
N PRO A 138 8.25 2.29 17.65
CA PRO A 138 8.91 1.02 17.92
C PRO A 138 9.93 1.07 19.06
N ARG A 139 10.73 2.15 19.19
CA ARG A 139 11.69 2.33 20.30
C ARG A 139 10.98 2.38 21.65
N MET A 140 9.93 3.16 21.75
CA MET A 140 9.13 3.28 22.98
C MET A 140 8.51 1.93 23.36
N ARG A 141 7.93 1.21 22.40
CA ARG A 141 7.34 -0.12 22.64
C ARG A 141 8.36 -1.14 23.13
N LEU A 142 9.53 -1.18 22.49
CA LEU A 142 10.63 -2.06 22.90
C LEU A 142 11.15 -1.70 24.30
N ALA A 143 11.22 -0.41 24.64
CA ALA A 143 11.58 0.04 25.99
C ALA A 143 10.54 -0.36 27.05
N ALA A 144 9.26 -0.36 26.72
CA ALA A 144 8.20 -0.83 27.62
C ALA A 144 8.31 -2.35 27.91
N LEU A 145 8.92 -3.11 27.01
CA LEU A 145 9.22 -4.54 27.18
C LEU A 145 10.54 -4.82 27.91
N ALA A 146 11.25 -3.79 28.40
CA ALA A 146 12.52 -3.98 29.11
C ALA A 146 12.36 -4.81 30.40
N SER A 147 11.20 -4.75 31.04
CA SER A 147 10.84 -5.52 32.23
C SER A 147 9.99 -6.77 31.92
N ALA A 148 9.95 -7.19 30.66
CA ALA A 148 9.21 -8.38 30.25
C ALA A 148 9.83 -9.66 30.84
N ASP A 149 9.09 -10.77 30.74
CA ASP A 149 9.58 -12.08 31.18
C ASP A 149 10.98 -12.40 30.60
N ALA A 150 11.86 -12.93 31.46
CA ALA A 150 13.22 -13.28 31.13
C ALA A 150 13.36 -14.20 29.89
N ARG A 151 12.37 -15.05 29.64
CA ARG A 151 12.34 -15.98 28.51
C ARG A 151 12.26 -15.26 27.17
N LEU A 152 11.74 -14.03 27.12
CA LEU A 152 11.58 -13.25 25.89
C LEU A 152 12.85 -12.48 25.51
N ARG A 153 13.86 -12.44 26.38
CA ARG A 153 15.11 -11.68 26.19
C ARG A 153 15.81 -11.92 24.86
N PRO A 154 15.95 -13.16 24.33
CA PRO A 154 16.65 -13.38 23.06
C PRO A 154 15.98 -12.67 21.88
N ALA A 155 14.65 -12.71 21.79
CA ALA A 155 13.90 -12.04 20.73
C ALA A 155 13.96 -10.51 20.88
N LEU A 156 13.83 -10.00 22.12
CA LEU A 156 13.92 -8.56 22.40
C LEU A 156 15.29 -7.99 22.05
N ALA A 157 16.37 -8.71 22.39
CA ALA A 157 17.73 -8.31 22.04
C ALA A 157 17.94 -8.26 20.51
N ALA A 158 17.47 -9.28 19.79
CA ALA A 158 17.58 -9.32 18.33
C ALA A 158 16.77 -8.19 17.64
N LEU A 159 15.58 -7.86 18.17
CA LEU A 159 14.78 -6.72 17.67
C LEU A 159 15.44 -5.37 17.99
N HIS A 160 16.09 -5.25 19.15
CA HIS A 160 16.85 -4.05 19.50
C HIS A 160 17.97 -3.81 18.47
N GLU A 161 18.74 -4.84 18.16
CA GLU A 161 19.81 -4.79 17.17
C GLU A 161 19.30 -4.46 15.76
N LEU A 162 18.17 -5.07 15.36
CA LEU A 162 17.51 -4.73 14.09
C LEU A 162 17.08 -3.26 14.06
N LEU A 163 16.50 -2.75 15.15
CA LEU A 163 16.07 -1.36 15.25
C LEU A 163 17.27 -0.40 15.15
N LEU A 164 18.38 -0.71 15.82
CA LEU A 164 19.62 0.07 15.71
C LEU A 164 20.14 0.09 14.26
N GLU A 165 20.07 -1.03 13.56
CA GLU A 165 20.46 -1.10 12.14
C GLU A 165 19.54 -0.22 11.27
N MET A 166 18.22 -0.31 11.47
CA MET A 166 17.26 0.54 10.77
C MET A 166 17.40 2.02 11.11
N ALA A 167 17.84 2.36 12.33
CA ALA A 167 18.10 3.74 12.73
C ALA A 167 19.32 4.33 11.99
N ARG A 168 20.34 3.52 11.72
CA ARG A 168 21.48 3.90 10.87
C ARG A 168 21.09 4.01 9.40
N ARG A 169 20.04 3.28 8.99
CA ARG A 169 19.62 3.12 7.60
C ARG A 169 18.11 3.38 7.46
N PRO A 170 17.67 4.66 7.50
CA PRO A 170 16.25 5.00 7.46
C PRO A 170 15.56 4.60 6.14
N GLU A 171 16.33 4.29 5.10
CA GLU A 171 15.83 3.76 3.83
C GLU A 171 15.45 2.26 3.90
N ALA A 172 15.77 1.58 5.01
CA ALA A 172 15.33 0.20 5.25
C ALA A 172 13.81 0.11 5.06
N GLY A 173 13.41 -0.74 4.09
CA GLY A 173 12.12 -0.67 3.41
C GLY A 173 10.88 -0.78 4.30
N SER A 174 9.71 -0.55 3.69
CA SER A 174 8.40 -0.75 4.35
C SER A 174 8.21 -2.18 4.88
N GLU A 175 8.86 -3.17 4.28
CA GLU A 175 8.85 -4.57 4.71
C GLU A 175 9.49 -4.76 6.08
N ALA A 176 10.67 -4.18 6.31
CA ALA A 176 11.38 -4.30 7.60
C ALA A 176 10.58 -3.66 8.75
N ARG A 177 9.95 -2.50 8.48
CA ARG A 177 9.03 -1.86 9.42
C ARG A 177 7.81 -2.71 9.73
N ARG A 178 7.23 -3.36 8.72
CA ARG A 178 6.09 -4.26 8.91
C ARG A 178 6.47 -5.47 9.75
N PHE A 179 7.62 -6.08 9.48
CA PHE A 179 8.15 -7.19 10.27
C PHE A 179 8.39 -6.79 11.73
N LEU A 180 9.06 -5.66 11.97
CA LEU A 180 9.31 -5.12 13.32
C LEU A 180 8.01 -4.93 14.11
N ASN A 181 7.01 -4.29 13.50
CA ASN A 181 5.72 -4.06 14.15
C ASN A 181 5.00 -5.37 14.48
N LEU A 182 5.01 -6.34 13.56
CA LEU A 182 4.39 -7.65 13.79
C LEU A 182 5.04 -8.40 14.95
N GLN A 183 6.37 -8.39 15.04
CA GLN A 183 7.11 -9.06 16.11
C GLN A 183 6.87 -8.38 17.46
N LEU A 184 6.84 -7.04 17.51
CA LEU A 184 6.49 -6.29 18.71
C LEU A 184 5.06 -6.61 19.18
N ASP A 185 4.08 -6.61 18.28
CA ASP A 185 2.71 -6.99 18.61
C ASP A 185 2.61 -8.44 19.14
N GLY A 186 3.46 -9.34 18.65
CA GLY A 186 3.55 -10.72 19.11
C GLY A 186 4.10 -10.80 20.54
N LEU A 187 5.24 -10.14 20.80
CA LEU A 187 5.90 -10.14 22.10
C LEU A 187 5.06 -9.46 23.18
N GLU A 188 4.41 -8.35 22.87
CA GLU A 188 3.52 -7.67 23.82
C GLU A 188 2.33 -8.54 24.23
N ARG A 189 1.76 -9.29 23.28
CA ARG A 189 0.67 -10.23 23.59
C ARG A 189 1.13 -11.40 24.45
N ILE A 190 2.34 -11.91 24.21
CA ILE A 190 2.93 -12.97 25.03
C ILE A 190 3.23 -12.45 26.44
N ASP A 191 3.92 -11.32 26.56
CA ASP A 191 4.26 -10.69 27.84
C ASP A 191 2.99 -10.38 28.66
N ALA A 192 1.96 -9.80 28.04
CA ALA A 192 0.69 -9.53 28.70
C ALA A 192 0.04 -10.79 29.28
N ARG A 193 0.07 -11.92 28.57
CA ARG A 193 -0.46 -13.20 29.07
C ARG A 193 0.38 -13.77 30.21
N LEU A 194 1.70 -13.73 30.08
CA LEU A 194 2.62 -14.22 31.12
C LEU A 194 2.48 -13.40 32.41
N ARG A 195 2.32 -12.07 32.31
CA ARG A 195 2.05 -11.20 33.46
C ARG A 195 0.74 -11.51 34.17
N LEU A 196 -0.25 -12.03 33.45
CA LEU A 196 -1.52 -12.51 34.02
C LEU A 196 -1.40 -13.92 34.63
N GLY A 197 -0.19 -14.50 34.68
CA GLY A 197 0.06 -15.82 35.25
C GLY A 197 -0.33 -16.98 34.33
N ALA A 198 -0.50 -16.73 33.02
CA ALA A 198 -0.73 -17.81 32.07
C ALA A 198 0.47 -18.76 32.03
N GLU A 199 0.20 -20.07 32.02
CA GLU A 199 1.25 -21.07 31.91
C GLU A 199 1.90 -20.99 30.51
N PRO A 200 3.23 -20.84 30.43
CA PRO A 200 3.92 -20.75 29.15
C PRO A 200 3.86 -22.09 28.41
N PRO A 201 3.50 -22.10 27.11
CA PRO A 201 3.50 -23.33 26.32
C PRO A 201 4.92 -23.88 26.17
N GLU A 202 5.06 -25.20 26.07
CA GLU A 202 6.36 -25.87 25.88
C GLU A 202 7.11 -25.37 24.62
N SER A 203 6.36 -24.94 23.61
CA SER A 203 6.91 -24.40 22.36
C SER A 203 7.40 -22.95 22.44
N LEU A 204 7.17 -22.25 23.56
CA LEU A 204 7.50 -20.82 23.70
C LEU A 204 8.98 -20.55 23.44
N SER A 205 9.88 -21.36 24.00
CA SER A 205 11.32 -21.19 23.83
C SER A 205 11.72 -21.26 22.36
N ARG A 206 11.20 -22.25 21.63
CA ARG A 206 11.45 -22.40 20.19
C ARG A 206 10.91 -21.22 19.39
N LEU A 207 9.72 -20.72 19.73
CA LEU A 207 9.15 -19.54 19.08
C LEU A 207 10.03 -18.29 19.29
N VAL A 208 10.51 -18.06 20.51
CA VAL A 208 11.39 -16.93 20.82
C VAL A 208 12.71 -17.03 20.04
N GLU A 209 13.29 -18.23 19.94
CA GLU A 209 14.47 -18.49 19.12
C GLU A 209 14.21 -18.24 17.64
N ASP A 210 13.07 -18.67 17.10
CA ASP A 210 12.66 -18.42 15.72
C ASP A 210 12.50 -16.92 15.45
N MET A 211 11.92 -16.17 16.38
CA MET A 211 11.78 -14.71 16.29
C MET A 211 13.14 -14.01 16.32
N ALA A 212 14.07 -14.46 17.17
CA ALA A 212 15.43 -13.94 17.25
C ALA A 212 16.22 -14.23 15.97
N ARG A 213 16.10 -15.45 15.42
CA ARG A 213 16.70 -15.84 14.14
C ARG A 213 16.17 -15.01 12.99
N GLY A 214 14.85 -14.82 12.90
CA GLY A 214 14.22 -14.01 11.84
C GLY A 214 14.68 -12.55 11.88
N SER A 215 14.80 -11.98 13.09
CA SER A 215 15.27 -10.59 13.27
C SER A 215 16.74 -10.43 12.85
N THR A 216 17.59 -11.40 13.22
CA THR A 216 19.00 -11.45 12.80
C THR A 216 19.13 -11.59 11.28
N ALA A 217 18.39 -12.52 10.67
CA ALA A 217 18.42 -12.75 9.22
C ALA A 217 17.98 -11.51 8.42
N LEU A 218 16.94 -10.81 8.88
CA LEU A 218 16.50 -9.56 8.25
C LEU A 218 17.55 -8.45 8.38
N ARG A 219 18.19 -8.32 9.54
CA ARG A 219 19.30 -7.38 9.74
C ARG A 219 20.45 -7.65 8.77
N ASP A 220 20.84 -8.90 8.63
CA ASP A 220 21.95 -9.30 7.76
C ASP A 220 21.59 -9.08 6.28
N ARG A 221 20.32 -9.27 5.91
CA ARG A 221 19.82 -8.93 4.57
C ARG A 221 19.86 -7.42 4.29
N ILE A 222 19.44 -6.58 5.24
CA ILE A 222 19.54 -5.11 5.11
C ILE A 222 21.00 -4.68 4.92
N ARG A 223 21.94 -5.37 5.58
CA ARG A 223 23.38 -5.13 5.38
C ARG A 223 23.85 -5.53 3.98
N ALA A 224 23.45 -6.72 3.53
CA ALA A 224 23.85 -7.25 2.23
C ALA A 224 23.30 -6.42 1.05
N GLU A 225 22.05 -5.98 1.12
CA GLU A 225 21.41 -5.16 0.07
C GLU A 225 22.15 -3.83 -0.14
N GLU A 226 22.67 -3.22 0.93
CA GLU A 226 23.50 -2.01 0.81
C GLU A 226 24.89 -2.32 0.25
N SER A 227 25.56 -3.39 0.69
CA SER A 227 26.86 -3.77 0.14
C SER A 227 26.78 -4.00 -1.37
N ALA A 228 25.72 -4.65 -1.86
CA ALA A 228 25.46 -4.84 -3.27
C ALA A 228 25.20 -3.51 -4.00
N ALA A 229 24.44 -2.59 -3.39
CA ALA A 229 24.19 -1.26 -3.97
C ALA A 229 25.48 -0.43 -4.10
N LEU A 230 26.34 -0.46 -3.07
CA LEU A 230 27.64 0.20 -3.07
C LEU A 230 28.58 -0.41 -4.12
N GLU A 231 28.61 -1.73 -4.25
CA GLU A 231 29.44 -2.42 -5.25
C GLU A 231 29.04 -2.04 -6.68
N ILE A 232 27.74 -1.95 -6.96
CA ILE A 232 27.22 -1.47 -8.25
C ILE A 232 27.65 -0.02 -8.49
N GLN A 233 27.53 0.86 -7.50
CA GLN A 233 27.94 2.27 -7.63
C GLN A 233 29.44 2.41 -7.90
N VAL A 234 30.28 1.67 -7.17
CA VAL A 234 31.73 1.66 -7.39
C VAL A 234 32.06 1.15 -8.78
N LYS A 235 31.38 0.09 -9.24
CA LYS A 235 31.56 -0.44 -10.60
C LYS A 235 31.18 0.57 -11.67
N VAL A 236 30.01 1.19 -11.57
CA VAL A 236 29.55 2.23 -12.53
C VAL A 236 30.52 3.41 -12.56
N LEU A 237 31.06 3.81 -11.41
CA LEU A 237 32.03 4.90 -11.33
C LEU A 237 33.37 4.51 -11.95
N ALA A 238 33.86 3.29 -11.70
CA ALA A 238 35.07 2.76 -12.30
C ALA A 238 34.94 2.61 -13.83
N ASP A 239 33.79 2.13 -14.30
CA ASP A 239 33.50 2.00 -15.74
C ASP A 239 33.47 3.39 -16.40
N ARG A 240 32.84 4.40 -15.78
CA ARG A 240 32.87 5.79 -16.27
C ARG A 240 34.28 6.39 -16.30
N LEU A 241 35.06 6.21 -15.23
CA LEU A 241 36.44 6.72 -15.18
C LEU A 241 37.30 6.11 -16.30
N ARG A 242 37.03 4.85 -16.65
CA ARG A 242 37.70 4.14 -17.74
C ARG A 242 37.25 4.61 -19.13
N GLU A 243 35.96 4.90 -19.30
CA GLU A 243 35.41 5.50 -20.53
C GLU A 243 35.92 6.94 -20.75
N GLU A 244 36.12 7.70 -19.68
CA GLU A 244 36.67 9.06 -19.72
C GLU A 244 38.21 9.11 -19.81
N GLY A 245 38.88 7.94 -19.79
CA GLY A 245 40.33 7.82 -20.00
C GLY A 245 41.20 8.21 -18.80
N TYR A 246 40.62 8.26 -17.60
CA TYR A 246 41.32 8.61 -16.36
C TYR A 246 41.85 7.39 -15.57
N ALA A 247 41.69 6.18 -16.11
CA ALA A 247 42.05 4.91 -15.46
C ALA A 247 42.84 3.98 -16.40
#